data_AF-A0A7S2MKQ5-F1
#
_entry.id   AF-A0A7S2MKQ5-F1
#
_cell.length_a   1.000
_cell.length_b   1.000
_cell.length_c   1.000
_cell.angle_alpha   90.00
_cell.angle_beta   90.00
_cell.angle_gamma   90.00
#
_symmetry.space_group_name_H-M   'P 1'
#
loop_
_entity.id
_entity.type
_entity.pdbx_description
1 polymer ?
#
loop_
_entity_poly.entity_id
_entity_poly.type
_entity_poly.pdbx_seq_one_letter_code
_entity_poly.pdbx_strand_id
1 'polypeptide(L)'
;MAQVASSRFKPTPSCAGEKREQALIASRRAMRALEFDDKYQKDSAEDSESISSGAEEDSETEYAALVKAAHDAQQGGMETLELPFDASTYAGLALAALLTMDVRYRIARGARASAVQMVYMLILHTVTITAQFLLIYWVFVSGLLYSLDPYVEAARYEAAVKETLDHDPPMSLTGNKTDVAVAALARCQKDTTHGGSHMIVLGIWGTRMVMELAEASWRLYCFWNLQHPAKPGRLIDWSKDTPSVRYVTRKIKVMFITFISAPQFLICLLLAWTGAKVLVSALSMSGLVLKALTLQYVIGLDELVYGAFVSVRFKQVAGSMKYSLQTPHASPNWKTWGSNSIKLTFLVGYLLFAAYMFRSLHGLRHECRRYLTQFPNESRAHTAHWLFGGDIPSWVIT
;
A
#
# COMPACT_ATOMS: atom_id res chain seq x y z
N MET A 1 -18.27 -17.88 19.07
CA MET A 1 -18.46 -17.90 20.54
C MET A 1 -17.46 -16.95 21.18
N ALA A 2 -17.81 -15.66 21.21
CA ALA A 2 -17.04 -14.61 21.86
C ALA A 2 -17.96 -13.97 22.91
N GLN A 3 -17.54 -13.98 24.17
CA GLN A 3 -18.28 -13.35 25.27
C GLN A 3 -17.96 -11.86 25.30
N VAL A 4 -19.02 -11.06 25.18
CA VAL A 4 -19.04 -9.61 25.31
C VAL A 4 -19.14 -9.27 26.79
N ALA A 5 -18.07 -8.69 27.36
CA ALA A 5 -18.11 -8.01 28.65
C ALA A 5 -18.17 -6.49 28.39
N SER A 6 -19.38 -5.95 28.51
CA SER A 6 -19.65 -4.51 28.46
C SER A 6 -19.47 -3.91 29.86
N SER A 7 -18.39 -3.17 30.08
CA SER A 7 -18.22 -2.32 31.26
C SER A 7 -18.32 -0.85 30.84
N ARG A 8 -19.34 -0.17 31.37
CA ARG A 8 -19.62 1.26 31.22
C ARG A 8 -18.42 2.11 31.67
N PHE A 9 -17.83 2.87 30.76
CA PHE A 9 -16.89 3.93 31.07
C PHE A 9 -17.67 5.24 31.22
N LYS A 10 -17.67 5.84 32.42
CA LYS A 10 -18.14 7.21 32.63
C LYS A 10 -17.03 8.18 32.19
N PRO A 11 -17.31 9.19 31.34
CA PRO A 11 -16.32 10.20 31.02
C PRO A 11 -16.10 11.10 32.24
N THR A 12 -14.86 11.16 32.73
CA THR A 12 -14.42 12.18 33.66
C THR A 12 -14.21 13.51 32.92
N PRO A 13 -14.50 14.66 33.56
CA PRO A 13 -14.30 15.96 32.95
C PRO A 13 -12.82 16.19 32.61
N SER A 14 -12.61 16.71 31.40
CA SER A 14 -11.34 16.86 30.71
C SER A 14 -10.35 17.79 31.46
N CYS A 15 -9.37 17.17 32.13
CA CYS A 15 -8.11 17.79 32.58
C CYS A 15 -7.17 18.20 31.42
N ALA A 16 -7.59 18.03 30.16
CA ALA A 16 -6.79 18.36 28.98
C ALA A 16 -6.80 19.86 28.65
N GLY A 17 -7.84 20.61 29.06
CA GLY A 17 -7.93 22.05 28.84
C GLY A 17 -6.91 22.83 29.68
N GLU A 18 -6.84 22.50 30.98
CA GLU A 18 -5.97 23.18 31.94
C GLU A 18 -4.48 22.95 31.64
N LYS A 19 -4.10 21.73 31.24
CA LYS A 19 -2.71 21.44 30.81
C LYS A 19 -2.32 22.20 29.54
N ARG A 20 -3.25 22.40 28.60
CA ARG A 20 -3.00 23.16 27.37
C ARG A 20 -2.84 24.65 27.65
N GLU A 21 -3.63 25.20 28.57
CA GLU A 21 -3.53 26.59 29.01
C GLU A 21 -2.22 26.86 29.78
N GLN A 22 -1.84 25.95 30.68
CA GLN A 22 -0.56 26.02 31.40
C GLN A 22 0.65 25.95 30.44
N ALA A 23 0.62 25.09 29.43
CA ALA A 23 1.67 25.01 28.41
C ALA A 23 1.78 26.31 27.58
N LEU A 24 0.64 26.94 27.28
CA LEU A 24 0.60 28.18 26.49
C LEU A 24 1.09 29.39 27.30
N ILE A 25 0.80 29.43 28.61
CA ILE A 25 1.36 30.41 29.55
C ILE A 25 2.87 30.23 29.69
N ALA A 26 3.36 28.99 29.83
CA ALA A 26 4.79 28.69 29.91
C ALA A 26 5.55 29.12 28.63
N SER A 27 5.00 28.83 27.45
CA SER A 27 5.58 29.25 26.16
C SER A 27 5.64 30.79 26.02
N ARG A 28 4.60 31.52 26.45
CA ARG A 28 4.62 33.00 26.45
C ARG A 28 5.66 33.57 27.41
N ARG A 29 5.87 32.94 28.56
CA ARG A 29 6.92 33.35 29.52
C ARG A 29 8.32 33.12 28.95
N ALA A 30 8.55 31.98 28.28
CA ALA A 30 9.83 31.69 27.63
C ALA A 30 10.14 32.69 26.49
N MET A 31 9.16 33.03 25.67
CA MET A 31 9.32 34.04 24.60
C MET A 31 9.68 35.42 25.15
N ARG A 32 9.02 35.86 26.24
CA ARG A 32 9.36 37.14 26.89
C ARG A 32 10.74 37.13 27.52
N ALA A 33 11.19 35.99 28.05
CA ALA A 33 12.55 35.88 28.60
C ALA A 33 13.61 36.06 27.51
N LEU A 34 13.39 35.48 26.32
CA LEU A 34 14.28 35.65 25.17
C LEU A 34 14.29 37.10 24.63
N GLU A 35 13.12 37.77 24.59
CA GLU A 35 13.06 39.19 24.22
C GLU A 35 13.76 40.11 25.24
N PHE A 36 13.76 39.74 26.52
CA PHE A 36 14.45 40.50 27.56
C PHE A 36 15.97 40.33 27.47
N ASP A 37 16.43 39.14 27.12
CA ASP A 37 17.85 38.80 26.98
C ASP A 37 18.50 39.54 25.79
N ASP A 38 17.81 39.60 24.64
CA ASP A 38 18.27 40.33 23.45
C ASP A 38 18.37 41.85 23.71
N LYS A 39 17.54 42.36 24.63
CA LYS A 39 17.61 43.77 25.07
C LYS A 39 18.75 43.99 26.07
N TYR A 40 18.94 43.06 27.01
CA TYR A 40 19.98 43.16 28.04
C TYR A 40 21.39 42.99 27.46
N GLN A 41 21.58 42.11 26.46
CA GLN A 41 22.85 41.98 25.73
C GLN A 41 23.19 43.25 24.94
N LYS A 42 22.17 43.94 24.41
CA LYS A 42 22.36 45.19 23.66
C LYS A 42 22.75 46.35 24.56
N ASP A 43 22.19 46.39 25.77
CA ASP A 43 22.50 47.42 26.76
C ASP A 43 23.84 47.13 27.51
N SER A 44 24.18 45.85 27.78
CA SER A 44 25.46 45.48 28.40
C SER A 44 26.69 45.65 27.50
N ALA A 45 26.50 45.67 26.17
CA ALA A 45 27.60 45.91 25.24
C ALA A 45 28.11 47.38 25.27
N GLU A 46 27.35 48.32 25.85
CA GLU A 46 27.76 49.73 25.96
C GLU A 46 28.51 50.07 27.26
N ASP A 47 28.44 49.24 28.31
CA ASP A 47 28.94 49.61 29.66
C ASP A 47 30.02 48.69 30.28
N SER A 48 30.53 47.68 29.56
CA SER A 48 31.45 46.71 30.14
C SER A 48 32.94 47.13 30.08
N GLU A 49 33.34 48.09 30.93
CA GLU A 49 34.72 48.20 31.44
C GLU A 49 34.69 48.15 32.97
N SER A 50 35.21 47.04 33.52
CA SER A 50 35.39 46.73 34.96
C SER A 50 34.13 46.41 35.78
N ILE A 51 33.87 45.12 36.08
CA ILE A 51 33.30 44.65 37.36
C ILE A 51 33.46 43.10 37.50
N SER A 52 34.16 42.73 38.58
CA SER A 52 34.10 41.56 39.47
C SER A 52 33.42 40.23 39.05
N SER A 53 34.24 39.17 39.03
CA SER A 53 33.98 37.76 38.66
C SER A 53 33.34 36.87 39.76
N GLY A 54 32.27 37.32 40.43
CA GLY A 54 31.77 36.66 41.65
C GLY A 54 30.39 36.00 41.61
N ALA A 55 29.57 36.21 40.56
CA ALA A 55 28.14 35.89 40.60
C ALA A 55 27.60 35.18 39.32
N GLU A 56 28.49 34.67 38.47
CA GLU A 56 28.13 34.20 37.12
C GLU A 56 27.61 32.74 37.08
N GLU A 57 28.06 31.87 38.00
CA GLU A 57 27.75 30.42 38.00
C GLU A 57 26.27 30.07 38.28
N ASP A 58 25.57 30.88 39.08
CA ASP A 58 24.16 30.60 39.42
C ASP A 58 23.20 30.95 38.26
N SER A 59 23.60 31.83 37.35
CA SER A 59 22.77 32.23 36.20
C SER A 59 22.76 31.18 35.07
N GLU A 60 23.88 30.49 34.87
CA GLU A 60 24.06 29.54 33.77
C GLU A 60 23.24 28.25 33.99
N THR A 61 23.07 27.84 35.25
CA THR A 61 22.26 26.67 35.63
C THR A 61 20.75 26.92 35.49
N GLU A 62 20.27 28.13 35.81
CA GLU A 62 18.86 28.49 35.63
C GLU A 62 18.48 28.59 34.14
N TYR A 63 19.35 29.19 33.32
CA TYR A 63 19.15 29.25 31.87
C TYR A 63 19.13 27.85 31.23
N ALA A 64 20.06 26.97 31.60
CA ALA A 64 20.08 25.59 31.12
C ALA A 64 18.81 24.81 31.50
N ALA A 65 18.26 25.06 32.70
CA ALA A 65 17.00 24.47 33.14
C ALA A 65 15.79 24.99 32.34
N LEU A 66 15.74 26.29 32.02
CA LEU A 66 14.69 26.90 31.19
C LEU A 66 14.73 26.40 29.74
N VAL A 67 15.92 26.33 29.14
CA VAL A 67 16.11 25.78 27.79
C VAL A 67 15.67 24.32 27.74
N LYS A 68 16.05 23.53 28.75
CA LYS A 68 15.62 22.14 28.87
C LYS A 68 14.10 22.03 29.04
N ALA A 69 13.48 22.85 29.90
CA ALA A 69 12.03 22.85 30.10
C ALA A 69 11.26 23.29 28.84
N ALA A 70 11.76 24.27 28.09
CA ALA A 70 11.18 24.69 26.82
C ALA A 70 11.30 23.59 25.75
N HIS A 71 12.46 22.92 25.68
CA HIS A 71 12.68 21.79 24.79
C HIS A 71 11.81 20.59 25.17
N ASP A 72 11.67 20.28 26.46
CA ASP A 72 10.80 19.21 26.96
C ASP A 72 9.31 19.54 26.73
N ALA A 73 8.90 20.80 26.89
CA ALA A 73 7.54 21.25 26.57
C ALA A 73 7.24 21.18 25.07
N GLN A 74 8.22 21.52 24.21
CA GLN A 74 8.11 21.38 22.77
C GLN A 74 8.09 19.90 22.33
N GLN A 75 8.83 19.04 23.03
CA GLN A 75 8.80 17.58 22.81
C GLN A 75 7.53 16.93 23.35
N GLY A 76 6.87 17.50 24.37
CA GLY A 76 5.63 16.99 24.96
C GLY A 76 4.45 16.87 23.98
N GLY A 77 4.51 17.53 22.83
CA GLY A 77 3.52 17.40 21.75
C GLY A 77 3.88 16.42 20.63
N MET A 78 5.09 15.86 20.62
CA MET A 78 5.55 14.94 19.58
C MET A 78 5.53 13.50 20.09
N GLU A 79 4.78 12.66 19.40
CA GLU A 79 4.79 11.22 19.65
C GLU A 79 5.85 10.58 18.76
N THR A 80 6.69 9.74 19.36
CA THR A 80 7.62 8.91 18.60
C THR A 80 6.87 7.69 18.10
N LEU A 81 6.56 7.66 16.81
CA LEU A 81 5.97 6.50 16.16
C LEU A 81 7.09 5.54 15.78
N GLU A 82 7.07 4.35 16.40
CA GLU A 82 7.98 3.26 16.08
C GLU A 82 7.33 2.28 15.11
N LEU A 83 7.92 2.11 13.92
CA LEU A 83 7.43 1.20 12.89
C LEU A 83 8.45 0.08 12.64
N PRO A 84 8.05 -1.20 12.70
CA PRO A 84 8.95 -2.31 12.40
C PRO A 84 9.34 -2.29 10.91
N PHE A 85 10.50 -2.88 10.58
CA PHE A 85 10.85 -3.16 9.20
C PHE A 85 10.14 -4.43 8.74
N ASP A 86 9.48 -4.36 7.58
CA ASP A 86 8.82 -5.50 6.97
C ASP A 86 9.84 -6.51 6.42
N ALA A 87 9.45 -7.78 6.35
CA ALA A 87 10.30 -8.85 5.81
C ALA A 87 10.26 -8.88 4.27
N SER A 88 10.66 -7.79 3.62
CA SER A 88 10.65 -7.63 2.15
C SER A 88 12.02 -7.21 1.60
N THR A 89 12.24 -7.44 0.30
CA THR A 89 13.48 -6.98 -0.37
C THR A 89 13.62 -5.46 -0.32
N TYR A 90 12.51 -4.73 -0.36
CA TYR A 90 12.45 -3.27 -0.23
C TYR A 90 13.05 -2.80 1.10
N ALA A 91 12.56 -3.37 2.21
CA ALA A 91 13.04 -3.06 3.56
C ALA A 91 14.48 -3.53 3.78
N GLY A 92 14.83 -4.70 3.23
CA GLY A 92 16.20 -5.24 3.27
C GLY A 92 17.22 -4.34 2.59
N LEU A 93 16.91 -3.82 1.40
CA LEU A 93 17.77 -2.88 0.68
C LEU A 93 17.90 -1.54 1.44
N ALA A 94 16.79 -1.01 1.94
CA ALA A 94 16.81 0.23 2.74
C ALA A 94 17.70 0.06 3.98
N LEU A 95 17.58 -1.05 4.70
CA LEU A 95 18.40 -1.34 5.86
C LEU A 95 19.88 -1.54 5.50
N ALA A 96 20.19 -2.30 4.45
CA ALA A 96 21.57 -2.50 4.01
C ALA A 96 22.25 -1.18 3.62
N ALA A 97 21.50 -0.27 2.98
CA ALA A 97 21.98 1.07 2.67
C ALA A 97 22.22 1.90 3.92
N LEU A 98 21.30 1.89 4.89
CA LEU A 98 21.47 2.59 6.17
C LEU A 98 22.69 2.09 6.93
N LEU A 99 22.86 0.76 7.02
CA LEU A 99 24.01 0.13 7.68
C LEU A 99 25.34 0.44 6.97
N THR A 100 25.34 0.56 5.65
CA THR A 100 26.53 0.92 4.87
C THR A 100 26.88 2.40 5.03
N MET A 101 25.90 3.26 5.29
CA MET A 101 26.14 4.69 5.49
C MET A 101 26.47 5.03 6.95
N ASP A 102 26.14 4.16 7.91
CA ASP A 102 26.46 4.35 9.32
C ASP A 102 27.94 4.07 9.62
N VAL A 103 28.64 5.10 10.07
CA VAL A 103 30.09 5.06 10.35
C VAL A 103 30.40 4.09 11.49
N ARG A 104 29.58 4.04 12.54
CA ARG A 104 29.81 3.15 13.69
C ARG A 104 29.66 1.70 13.28
N TYR A 105 28.62 1.41 12.50
CA TYR A 105 28.41 0.06 11.98
C TYR A 105 29.58 -0.38 11.09
N ARG A 106 30.06 0.51 10.20
CA ARG A 106 31.23 0.25 9.35
C ARG A 106 32.52 0.01 10.14
N ILE A 107 32.74 0.75 11.23
CA ILE A 107 33.91 0.53 12.11
C ILE A 107 33.79 -0.83 12.82
N ALA A 108 32.60 -1.17 13.33
CA ALA A 108 32.38 -2.40 14.10
C ALA A 108 32.42 -3.68 13.25
N ARG A 109 31.86 -3.66 12.04
CA ARG A 109 31.76 -4.85 11.16
C ARG A 109 32.75 -4.86 10.00
N GLY A 110 33.41 -3.73 9.74
CA GLY A 110 34.30 -3.55 8.59
C GLY A 110 33.55 -3.05 7.35
N ALA A 111 34.09 -2.03 6.69
CA ALA A 111 33.46 -1.40 5.53
C ALA A 111 33.22 -2.36 4.34
N ARG A 112 34.12 -3.34 4.14
CA ARG A 112 33.99 -4.35 3.08
C ARG A 112 32.77 -5.25 3.29
N ALA A 113 32.53 -5.69 4.53
CA ALA A 113 31.40 -6.54 4.86
C ALA A 113 30.06 -5.82 4.61
N SER A 114 29.94 -4.57 5.06
CA SER A 114 28.74 -3.76 4.81
C SER A 114 28.53 -3.51 3.30
N ALA A 115 29.60 -3.22 2.55
CA ALA A 115 29.52 -3.03 1.10
C ALA A 115 29.04 -4.29 0.37
N VAL A 116 29.58 -5.47 0.71
CA VAL A 116 29.14 -6.75 0.13
C VAL A 116 27.67 -7.00 0.45
N GLN A 117 27.23 -6.72 1.67
CA GLN A 117 25.83 -6.85 2.08
C GLN A 117 24.90 -5.92 1.30
N MET A 118 25.31 -4.68 1.06
CA MET A 118 24.56 -3.73 0.23
C MET A 118 24.47 -4.19 -1.22
N VAL A 119 25.58 -4.63 -1.81
CA VAL A 119 25.60 -5.15 -3.19
C VAL A 119 24.70 -6.38 -3.32
N TYR A 120 24.77 -7.31 -2.35
CA TYR A 120 23.91 -8.49 -2.32
C TYR A 120 22.42 -8.12 -2.29
N MET A 121 22.03 -7.20 -1.39
CA MET A 121 20.63 -6.76 -1.31
C MET A 121 20.18 -5.97 -2.53
N LEU A 122 21.08 -5.20 -3.15
CA LEU A 122 20.78 -4.51 -4.40
C LEU A 122 20.49 -5.49 -5.52
N ILE A 123 21.33 -6.52 -5.70
CA ILE A 123 21.13 -7.57 -6.70
C ILE A 123 19.80 -8.29 -6.45
N LEU A 124 19.54 -8.69 -5.19
CA LEU A 124 18.31 -9.39 -4.84
C LEU A 124 17.07 -8.54 -5.16
N HIS A 125 17.10 -7.26 -4.78
CA HIS A 125 16.01 -6.31 -5.06
C HIS A 125 15.79 -6.11 -6.57
N THR A 126 16.86 -5.94 -7.34
CA THR A 126 16.78 -5.80 -8.80
C THR A 126 16.17 -7.06 -9.44
N VAL A 127 16.63 -8.25 -9.05
CA VAL A 127 16.09 -9.52 -9.57
C VAL A 127 14.60 -9.64 -9.24
N THR A 128 14.19 -9.34 -8.02
CA THR A 128 12.78 -9.36 -7.60
C THR A 128 11.92 -8.40 -8.41
N ILE A 129 12.33 -7.14 -8.54
CA ILE A 129 11.59 -6.13 -9.32
C ILE A 129 11.48 -6.57 -10.78
N THR A 130 12.58 -7.03 -11.39
CA THR A 130 12.56 -7.49 -12.78
C THR A 130 11.64 -8.70 -12.94
N ALA A 131 11.68 -9.67 -12.03
CA ALA A 131 10.79 -10.83 -12.07
C ALA A 131 9.31 -10.42 -11.91
N GLN A 132 8.99 -9.52 -10.98
CA GLN A 132 7.63 -8.99 -10.82
C GLN A 132 7.15 -8.28 -12.08
N PHE A 133 7.97 -7.41 -12.68
CA PHE A 133 7.64 -6.73 -13.93
C PHE A 133 7.42 -7.71 -15.09
N LEU A 134 8.28 -8.72 -15.25
CA LEU A 134 8.13 -9.72 -16.29
C LEU A 134 6.87 -10.56 -16.10
N LEU A 135 6.54 -10.95 -14.86
CA LEU A 135 5.32 -11.68 -14.57
C LEU A 135 4.07 -10.82 -14.85
N ILE A 136 4.06 -9.56 -14.44
CA ILE A 136 2.97 -8.62 -14.76
C ILE A 136 2.84 -8.46 -16.27
N TYR A 137 3.96 -8.29 -16.97
CA TYR A 137 3.98 -8.19 -18.43
C TYR A 137 3.42 -9.45 -19.09
N TRP A 138 3.83 -10.65 -18.65
CA TRP A 138 3.31 -11.90 -19.19
C TRP A 138 1.84 -12.10 -18.88
N VAL A 139 1.39 -11.80 -17.66
CA VAL A 139 -0.04 -11.82 -17.29
C VAL A 139 -0.83 -10.82 -18.13
N PHE A 140 -0.29 -9.64 -18.40
CA PHE A 140 -0.89 -8.63 -19.27
C PHE A 140 -0.99 -9.13 -20.70
N VAL A 141 0.11 -9.62 -21.29
CA VAL A 141 0.16 -10.07 -22.68
C VAL A 141 -0.70 -11.33 -22.87
N SER A 142 -0.49 -12.37 -22.07
CA SER A 142 -1.29 -13.60 -22.13
C SER A 142 -2.77 -13.34 -21.85
N GLY A 143 -3.07 -12.47 -20.88
CA GLY A 143 -4.44 -12.19 -20.47
C GLY A 143 -5.19 -11.29 -21.45
N LEU A 144 -4.54 -10.30 -22.05
CA LEU A 144 -5.21 -9.17 -22.71
C LEU A 144 -4.86 -8.99 -24.17
N LEU A 145 -3.66 -9.38 -24.61
CA LEU A 145 -3.29 -9.31 -26.02
C LEU A 145 -3.77 -10.56 -26.78
N TYR A 146 -3.65 -11.73 -26.15
CA TYR A 146 -4.14 -12.98 -26.77
C TYR A 146 -5.64 -13.16 -26.65
N SER A 147 -6.26 -12.62 -25.59
CA SER A 147 -7.71 -12.46 -25.56
C SER A 147 -8.02 -11.21 -26.40
N LEU A 148 -8.30 -11.35 -27.70
CA LEU A 148 -8.74 -10.25 -28.59
C LEU A 148 -9.58 -9.25 -27.81
N ASP A 149 -9.21 -7.96 -27.89
CA ASP A 149 -9.65 -6.88 -26.99
C ASP A 149 -11.13 -7.01 -26.60
N PRO A 150 -11.44 -7.68 -25.46
CA PRO A 150 -12.80 -8.15 -25.20
C PRO A 150 -13.73 -6.97 -24.95
N TYR A 151 -13.18 -5.77 -24.76
CA TYR A 151 -13.90 -4.54 -24.49
C TYR A 151 -14.53 -3.95 -25.75
N VAL A 152 -13.82 -3.98 -26.87
CA VAL A 152 -14.32 -3.44 -28.15
C VAL A 152 -15.37 -4.38 -28.73
N GLU A 153 -15.10 -5.69 -28.68
CA GLU A 153 -16.04 -6.69 -29.18
C GLU A 153 -17.26 -6.84 -28.26
N ALA A 154 -17.11 -6.66 -26.94
CA ALA A 154 -18.23 -6.80 -26.02
C ALA A 154 -19.37 -5.83 -26.30
N ALA A 155 -19.09 -4.58 -26.66
CA ALA A 155 -20.14 -3.62 -27.01
C ALA A 155 -20.89 -4.03 -28.28
N ARG A 156 -20.19 -4.62 -29.28
CA ARG A 156 -20.82 -5.13 -30.50
C ARG A 156 -21.66 -6.37 -30.22
N TYR A 157 -21.16 -7.29 -29.40
CA TYR A 157 -21.91 -8.48 -28.98
C TYR A 157 -23.11 -8.12 -28.12
N GLU A 158 -22.98 -7.14 -27.22
CA GLU A 158 -24.08 -6.65 -26.39
C GLU A 158 -25.19 -6.08 -27.27
N ALA A 159 -24.84 -5.27 -28.27
CA ALA A 159 -25.79 -4.73 -29.23
C ALA A 159 -26.51 -5.83 -30.02
N ALA A 160 -25.78 -6.83 -30.52
CA ALA A 160 -26.36 -7.95 -31.28
C ALA A 160 -27.31 -8.81 -30.42
N VAL A 161 -26.92 -9.13 -29.19
CA VAL A 161 -27.79 -9.88 -28.26
C VAL A 161 -29.04 -9.06 -27.94
N LYS A 162 -28.88 -7.77 -27.68
CA LYS A 162 -30.01 -6.88 -27.37
C LYS A 162 -30.98 -6.74 -28.54
N GLU A 163 -30.48 -6.58 -29.76
CA GLU A 163 -31.30 -6.52 -30.98
C GLU A 163 -32.17 -7.78 -31.13
N THR A 164 -31.60 -8.97 -30.90
CA THR A 164 -32.36 -10.22 -30.95
C THR A 164 -33.42 -10.35 -29.85
N LEU A 165 -33.16 -9.79 -28.67
CA LEU A 165 -34.08 -9.78 -27.53
C LEU A 165 -35.22 -8.77 -27.68
N ASP A 166 -34.97 -7.64 -28.36
CA ASP A 166 -35.93 -6.56 -28.54
C ASP A 166 -36.87 -6.78 -29.75
N HIS A 167 -36.62 -7.81 -30.58
CA HIS A 167 -37.54 -8.26 -31.64
C HIS A 167 -38.87 -8.80 -31.07
N ASP A 168 -39.98 -8.63 -31.78
CA ASP A 168 -41.30 -9.18 -31.44
C ASP A 168 -41.84 -10.07 -32.60
N PRO A 169 -41.88 -11.41 -32.46
CA PRO A 169 -41.40 -12.17 -31.30
C PRO A 169 -39.86 -12.18 -31.22
N PRO A 170 -39.29 -12.37 -30.01
CA PRO A 170 -37.85 -12.45 -29.82
C PRO A 170 -37.22 -13.53 -30.70
N MET A 171 -36.13 -13.17 -31.40
CA MET A 171 -35.48 -14.03 -32.37
C MET A 171 -34.26 -14.73 -31.76
N SER A 172 -34.01 -15.97 -32.15
CA SER A 172 -32.80 -16.71 -31.76
C SER A 172 -31.55 -16.16 -32.49
N LEU A 173 -30.43 -16.02 -31.77
CA LEU A 173 -29.11 -15.71 -32.35
C LEU A 173 -28.66 -16.76 -33.35
N THR A 174 -29.09 -18.03 -33.20
CA THR A 174 -28.83 -19.10 -34.19
C THR A 174 -29.58 -18.86 -35.50
N GLY A 175 -30.75 -18.21 -35.45
CA GLY A 175 -31.51 -17.79 -36.62
C GLY A 175 -30.87 -16.64 -37.40
N ASN A 176 -30.13 -15.77 -36.69
CA ASN A 176 -29.41 -14.65 -37.27
C ASN A 176 -28.00 -15.09 -37.73
N LYS A 177 -27.83 -15.35 -39.04
CA LYS A 177 -26.57 -15.84 -39.62
C LYS A 177 -25.45 -14.80 -39.73
N THR A 178 -25.53 -13.67 -39.02
CA THR A 178 -24.44 -12.71 -38.98
C THR A 178 -23.28 -13.24 -38.15
N ASP A 179 -22.04 -13.02 -38.61
CA ASP A 179 -20.83 -13.47 -37.89
C ASP A 179 -20.79 -12.94 -36.45
N VAL A 180 -21.33 -11.74 -36.23
CA VAL A 180 -21.42 -11.10 -34.90
C VAL A 180 -22.40 -11.84 -33.99
N ALA A 181 -23.57 -12.26 -34.48
CA ALA A 181 -24.54 -13.01 -33.69
C ALA A 181 -24.00 -14.39 -33.31
N VAL A 182 -23.35 -15.08 -34.24
CA VAL A 182 -22.71 -16.38 -33.99
C VAL A 182 -21.59 -16.25 -32.95
N ALA A 183 -20.73 -15.24 -33.07
CA ALA A 183 -19.68 -14.97 -32.09
C ALA A 183 -20.21 -14.57 -30.71
N ALA A 184 -21.28 -13.76 -30.67
CA ALA A 184 -21.94 -13.37 -29.43
C ALA A 184 -22.57 -14.58 -28.72
N LEU A 185 -23.24 -15.47 -29.45
CA LEU A 185 -23.81 -16.70 -28.90
C LEU A 185 -22.70 -17.60 -28.31
N ALA A 186 -21.63 -17.83 -29.07
CA ALA A 186 -20.49 -18.62 -28.60
C ALA A 186 -19.85 -18.00 -27.34
N ARG A 187 -19.86 -16.66 -27.23
CA ARG A 187 -19.37 -15.96 -26.04
C ARG A 187 -20.31 -16.14 -24.84
N CYS A 188 -21.63 -16.01 -25.04
CA CYS A 188 -22.62 -16.21 -23.99
C CYS A 188 -22.59 -17.64 -23.45
N GLN A 189 -22.45 -18.64 -24.31
CA GLN A 189 -22.36 -20.06 -23.91
C GLN A 189 -21.09 -20.38 -23.13
N LYS A 190 -19.98 -19.67 -23.39
CA LYS A 190 -18.74 -19.80 -22.62
C LYS A 190 -18.81 -19.15 -21.25
N ASP A 191 -19.71 -18.19 -21.03
CA ASP A 191 -19.85 -17.53 -19.74
C ASP A 191 -20.66 -18.39 -18.76
N THR A 192 -19.93 -19.06 -17.87
CA THR A 192 -20.49 -19.91 -16.81
C THR A 192 -20.47 -19.21 -15.45
N THR A 193 -20.28 -17.89 -15.42
CA THR A 193 -20.18 -17.13 -14.17
C THR A 193 -21.57 -16.72 -13.64
N HIS A 194 -21.78 -16.90 -12.34
CA HIS A 194 -22.90 -16.33 -11.60
C HIS A 194 -22.83 -14.82 -11.51
N GLY A 195 -24.01 -14.19 -11.50
CA GLY A 195 -24.16 -12.75 -11.30
C GLY A 195 -23.51 -12.25 -10.02
N GLY A 196 -22.73 -11.18 -10.14
CA GLY A 196 -22.10 -10.52 -9.00
C GLY A 196 -20.79 -11.16 -8.52
N SER A 197 -20.48 -12.39 -8.94
CA SER A 197 -19.23 -13.07 -8.56
C SER A 197 -17.97 -12.28 -8.94
N HIS A 198 -17.91 -11.71 -10.14
CA HIS A 198 -16.82 -10.82 -10.54
C HIS A 198 -16.67 -9.63 -9.61
N MET A 199 -17.78 -9.02 -9.15
CA MET A 199 -17.71 -7.86 -8.25
C MET A 199 -17.17 -8.26 -6.87
N ILE A 200 -17.53 -9.45 -6.38
CA ILE A 200 -16.99 -9.99 -5.13
C ILE A 200 -15.48 -10.24 -5.26
N VAL A 201 -15.05 -10.93 -6.33
CA VAL A 201 -13.63 -11.23 -6.55
C VAL A 201 -12.81 -9.96 -6.81
N LEU A 202 -13.36 -9.01 -7.57
CA LEU A 202 -12.76 -7.67 -7.74
C LEU A 202 -12.68 -6.90 -6.43
N GLY A 203 -13.67 -7.03 -5.54
CA GLY A 203 -13.65 -6.43 -4.21
C GLY A 203 -12.56 -7.01 -3.32
N ILE A 204 -12.41 -8.33 -3.31
CA ILE A 204 -11.32 -9.02 -2.61
C ILE A 204 -9.96 -8.58 -3.16
N TRP A 205 -9.80 -8.58 -4.49
CA TRP A 205 -8.59 -8.11 -5.17
C TRP A 205 -8.29 -6.64 -4.85
N GLY A 206 -9.29 -5.77 -4.95
CA GLY A 206 -9.18 -4.35 -4.62
C GLY A 206 -8.76 -4.12 -3.17
N THR A 207 -9.30 -4.90 -2.23
CA THR A 207 -8.92 -4.82 -0.81
C THR A 207 -7.45 -5.13 -0.62
N ARG A 208 -6.95 -6.20 -1.27
CA ARG A 208 -5.52 -6.55 -1.24
C ARG A 208 -4.65 -5.44 -1.84
N MET A 209 -5.03 -4.89 -2.99
CA MET A 209 -4.30 -3.79 -3.64
C MET A 209 -4.28 -2.51 -2.81
N VAL A 210 -5.38 -2.18 -2.13
CA VAL A 210 -5.43 -1.01 -1.23
C VAL A 210 -4.46 -1.17 -0.05
N MET A 211 -4.33 -2.38 0.50
CA MET A 211 -3.33 -2.64 1.56
C MET A 211 -1.90 -2.41 1.06
N GLU A 212 -1.55 -3.00 -0.09
CA GLU A 212 -0.23 -2.84 -0.71
C GLU A 212 0.09 -1.37 -1.03
N LEU A 213 -0.85 -0.65 -1.64
CA LEU A 213 -0.69 0.77 -1.94
C LEU A 213 -0.58 1.62 -0.67
N ALA A 214 -1.34 1.30 0.38
CA ALA A 214 -1.27 2.01 1.65
C ALA A 214 0.11 1.81 2.30
N GLU A 215 0.65 0.59 2.30
CA GLU A 215 1.98 0.30 2.82
C GLU A 215 3.08 0.99 2.01
N ALA A 216 3.04 0.91 0.69
CA ALA A 216 3.98 1.60 -0.19
C ALA A 216 3.94 3.13 0.01
N SER A 217 2.74 3.70 0.12
CA SER A 217 2.54 5.14 0.39
C SER A 217 3.04 5.54 1.77
N TRP A 218 2.81 4.69 2.77
CA TRP A 218 3.27 4.93 4.13
C TRP A 218 4.79 4.90 4.24
N ARG A 219 5.46 3.93 3.57
CA ARG A 219 6.93 3.89 3.50
C ARG A 219 7.49 5.13 2.78
N LEU A 220 6.87 5.53 1.68
CA LEU A 220 7.22 6.76 0.97
C LEU A 220 7.10 8.00 1.88
N TYR A 221 5.98 8.12 2.59
CA TYR A 221 5.75 9.16 3.59
C TYR A 221 6.80 9.11 4.70
N CYS A 222 7.16 7.93 5.19
CA CYS A 222 8.17 7.78 6.24
C CYS A 222 9.54 8.29 5.76
N PHE A 223 10.01 7.85 4.59
CA PHE A 223 11.30 8.31 4.06
C PHE A 223 11.32 9.82 3.75
N TRP A 224 10.19 10.36 3.32
CA TRP A 224 10.05 11.80 3.09
C TRP A 224 10.24 12.59 4.39
N ASN A 225 9.58 12.14 5.48
CA ASN A 225 9.52 12.87 6.76
C ASN A 225 10.65 12.53 7.75
N LEU A 226 11.54 11.58 7.45
CA LEU A 226 12.71 11.33 8.31
C LEU A 226 13.57 12.59 8.47
N GLN A 227 14.07 12.88 9.67
CA GLN A 227 14.80 14.13 9.91
C GLN A 227 16.20 14.10 9.29
N HIS A 228 16.74 15.27 8.97
CA HIS A 228 18.15 15.40 8.61
C HIS A 228 19.02 15.38 9.86
N PRO A 229 20.17 14.66 9.85
CA PRO A 229 21.04 14.59 11.01
C PRO A 229 21.67 15.96 11.31
N ALA A 230 21.57 16.40 12.56
CA ALA A 230 22.26 17.61 13.03
C ALA A 230 23.79 17.43 13.10
N LYS A 231 24.25 16.20 13.35
CA LYS A 231 25.68 15.85 13.39
C LYS A 231 25.96 14.70 12.41
N PRO A 232 27.02 14.80 11.59
CA PRO A 232 27.38 13.71 10.67
C PRO A 232 27.74 12.44 11.46
N GLY A 233 27.35 11.27 10.93
CA GLY A 233 27.83 9.97 11.40
C GLY A 233 26.96 9.23 12.42
N ARG A 234 25.82 9.77 12.88
CA ARG A 234 24.83 9.04 13.70
C ARG A 234 23.49 8.92 12.97
N LEU A 235 23.32 7.85 12.20
CA LEU A 235 22.07 7.54 11.48
C LEU A 235 21.16 6.66 12.33
N ILE A 236 21.75 5.64 12.97
CA ILE A 236 21.07 4.67 13.82
C ILE A 236 21.38 4.96 15.29
N ASP A 237 20.32 5.01 16.09
CA ASP A 237 20.43 5.06 17.54
C ASP A 237 20.47 3.64 18.12
N TRP A 238 21.68 3.19 18.43
CA TRP A 238 21.96 1.89 19.07
C TRP A 238 21.82 1.94 20.61
N SER A 239 21.43 3.08 21.19
CA SER A 239 21.39 3.25 22.64
C SER A 239 20.18 2.59 23.31
N LYS A 240 19.12 2.31 22.55
CA LYS A 240 17.89 1.70 23.05
C LYS A 240 17.93 0.18 22.83
N ASP A 241 17.15 -0.56 23.61
CA ASP A 241 16.95 -2.01 23.45
C ASP A 241 16.52 -2.40 22.03
N THR A 242 15.87 -1.48 21.32
CA THR A 242 15.52 -1.64 19.90
C THR A 242 16.24 -0.57 19.07
N PRO A 243 17.16 -0.95 18.17
CA PRO A 243 17.87 0.00 17.35
C PRO A 243 16.89 0.73 16.43
N SER A 244 16.96 2.06 16.41
CA SER A 244 16.01 2.89 15.67
C SER A 244 16.69 3.84 14.70
N VAL A 245 16.12 3.95 13.50
CA VAL A 245 16.57 4.88 12.47
C VAL A 245 15.90 6.22 12.73
N ARG A 246 16.68 7.23 13.11
CA ARG A 246 16.17 8.58 13.42
C ARG A 246 16.47 9.59 12.31
N TYR A 247 17.62 9.46 11.67
CA TYR A 247 18.12 10.47 10.74
C TYR A 247 18.53 9.87 9.40
N VAL A 248 18.27 10.61 8.32
CA VAL A 248 18.66 10.23 6.96
C VAL A 248 19.12 11.47 6.18
N THR A 249 20.24 11.37 5.46
CA THR A 249 20.74 12.48 4.63
C THR A 249 19.89 12.65 3.37
N ARG A 250 19.85 13.87 2.80
CA ARG A 250 19.02 14.18 1.62
C ARG A 250 19.32 13.28 0.43
N LYS A 251 20.60 12.94 0.21
CA LYS A 251 21.02 12.03 -0.87
C LYS A 251 20.44 10.63 -0.69
N ILE A 252 20.46 10.09 0.53
CA ILE A 252 19.88 8.77 0.83
C ILE A 252 18.36 8.81 0.69
N LYS A 253 17.69 9.89 1.12
CA LYS A 253 16.24 10.04 0.92
C LYS A 253 15.86 9.95 -0.56
N VAL A 254 16.54 10.73 -1.42
CA VAL A 254 16.29 10.70 -2.87
C VAL A 254 16.52 9.30 -3.42
N MET A 255 17.59 8.62 -2.98
CA MET A 255 17.88 7.25 -3.38
C MET A 255 16.78 6.26 -2.96
N PHE A 256 16.29 6.32 -1.72
CA PHE A 256 15.19 5.46 -1.26
C PHE A 256 13.89 5.71 -2.00
N ILE A 257 13.54 6.97 -2.24
CA ILE A 257 12.33 7.32 -2.98
C ILE A 257 12.42 6.80 -4.42
N THR A 258 13.55 7.02 -5.10
CA THR A 258 13.70 6.69 -6.52
C THR A 258 13.93 5.20 -6.81
N PHE A 259 14.70 4.50 -5.97
CA PHE A 259 15.08 3.10 -6.24
C PHE A 259 14.27 2.06 -5.44
N ILE A 260 13.59 2.47 -4.36
CA ILE A 260 12.82 1.56 -3.50
C ILE A 260 11.34 1.86 -3.58
N SER A 261 10.91 3.05 -3.14
CA SER A 261 9.48 3.35 -2.97
C SER A 261 8.74 3.60 -4.29
N ALA A 262 9.32 4.37 -5.22
CA ALA A 262 8.64 4.69 -6.48
C ALA A 262 8.44 3.45 -7.38
N PRO A 263 9.44 2.56 -7.57
CA PRO A 263 9.23 1.32 -8.31
C PRO A 263 8.19 0.42 -7.66
N GLN A 264 8.20 0.29 -6.32
CA GLN A 264 7.19 -0.49 -5.59
C GLN A 264 5.79 0.06 -5.87
N PHE A 265 5.61 1.37 -5.71
CA PHE A 265 4.32 2.02 -5.92
C PHE A 265 3.82 1.86 -7.36
N LEU A 266 4.71 2.00 -8.34
CA LEU A 266 4.40 1.78 -9.76
C LEU A 266 3.98 0.32 -10.03
N ILE A 267 4.68 -0.66 -9.47
CA ILE A 267 4.32 -2.08 -9.59
C ILE A 267 2.93 -2.33 -8.99
N CYS A 268 2.64 -1.79 -7.80
CA CYS A 268 1.32 -1.94 -7.17
C CYS A 268 0.20 -1.34 -8.03
N LEU A 269 0.40 -0.15 -8.63
CA LEU A 269 -0.59 0.47 -9.52
C LEU A 269 -0.80 -0.34 -10.81
N LEU A 270 0.30 -0.77 -11.46
CA LEU A 270 0.22 -1.61 -12.65
C LEU A 270 -0.48 -2.93 -12.35
N LEU A 271 -0.14 -3.58 -11.23
CA LEU A 271 -0.75 -4.83 -10.82
C LEU A 271 -2.23 -4.66 -10.47
N ALA A 272 -2.62 -3.58 -9.79
CA ALA A 272 -4.01 -3.29 -9.51
C ALA A 272 -4.84 -3.15 -10.80
N TRP A 273 -4.35 -2.37 -11.77
CA TRP A 273 -5.00 -2.16 -13.06
C TRP A 273 -5.06 -3.45 -13.90
N THR A 274 -3.93 -4.11 -14.09
CA THR A 274 -3.83 -5.33 -14.90
C THR A 274 -4.62 -6.48 -14.27
N GLY A 275 -4.55 -6.62 -12.95
CA GLY A 275 -5.31 -7.62 -12.20
C GLY A 275 -6.82 -7.42 -12.34
N ALA A 276 -7.32 -6.18 -12.25
CA ALA A 276 -8.73 -5.88 -12.49
C ALA A 276 -9.16 -6.33 -13.90
N LYS A 277 -8.38 -5.96 -14.92
CA LYS A 277 -8.65 -6.28 -16.33
C LYS A 277 -8.65 -7.81 -16.56
N VAL A 278 -7.67 -8.51 -16.01
CA VAL A 278 -7.55 -9.98 -16.10
C VAL A 278 -8.69 -10.69 -15.38
N LEU A 279 -9.10 -10.24 -14.20
CA LEU A 279 -10.22 -10.83 -13.45
C LEU A 279 -11.54 -10.63 -14.20
N VAL A 280 -11.80 -9.43 -14.72
CA VAL A 280 -13.03 -9.17 -15.50
C VAL A 280 -13.06 -9.94 -16.81
N SER A 281 -11.91 -10.32 -17.38
CA SER A 281 -11.85 -11.14 -18.61
C SER A 281 -12.26 -12.60 -18.42
N ALA A 282 -12.37 -13.10 -17.18
CA ALA A 282 -12.67 -14.50 -16.93
C ALA A 282 -14.12 -14.87 -17.31
N LEU A 283 -14.30 -15.97 -18.05
CA LEU A 283 -15.60 -16.51 -18.48
C LEU A 283 -16.09 -17.68 -17.62
N SER A 284 -15.21 -18.27 -16.82
CA SER A 284 -15.56 -19.36 -15.92
C SER A 284 -15.17 -19.02 -14.48
N MET A 285 -15.91 -19.58 -13.54
CA MET A 285 -15.62 -19.40 -12.11
C MET A 285 -14.27 -19.97 -11.71
N SER A 286 -13.95 -21.17 -12.18
CA SER A 286 -12.65 -21.80 -11.93
C SER A 286 -11.52 -20.95 -12.51
N GLY A 287 -11.70 -20.41 -13.72
CA GLY A 287 -10.73 -19.50 -14.34
C GLY A 287 -10.58 -18.18 -13.58
N LEU A 288 -11.68 -17.64 -13.02
CA LEU A 288 -11.66 -16.43 -12.21
C LEU A 288 -10.85 -16.62 -10.92
N VAL A 289 -11.10 -17.71 -10.19
CA VAL A 289 -10.37 -18.04 -8.95
C VAL A 289 -8.89 -18.32 -9.25
N LEU A 290 -8.60 -19.11 -10.28
CA LEU A 290 -7.22 -19.42 -10.67
C LEU A 290 -6.45 -18.16 -11.04
N LYS A 291 -7.05 -17.25 -11.82
CA LYS A 291 -6.46 -15.94 -12.14
C LYS A 291 -6.22 -15.11 -10.87
N ALA A 292 -7.16 -15.06 -9.93
CA ALA A 292 -6.96 -14.35 -8.66
C ALA A 292 -5.79 -14.92 -7.85
N LEU A 293 -5.65 -16.25 -7.78
CA LEU A 293 -4.53 -16.91 -7.09
C LEU A 293 -3.19 -16.62 -7.78
N THR A 294 -3.14 -16.63 -9.11
CA THR A 294 -1.90 -16.27 -9.84
C THR A 294 -1.48 -14.84 -9.57
N LEU A 295 -2.43 -13.90 -9.51
CA LEU A 295 -2.15 -12.51 -9.18
C LEU A 295 -1.67 -12.35 -7.73
N GLN A 296 -2.25 -13.10 -6.78
CA GLN A 296 -1.79 -13.11 -5.38
C GLN A 296 -0.34 -13.60 -5.26
N TYR A 297 0.05 -14.61 -6.04
CA TYR A 297 1.43 -15.10 -6.07
C TYR A 297 2.41 -14.02 -6.56
N VAL A 298 2.03 -13.23 -7.58
CA VAL A 298 2.89 -12.14 -8.10
C VAL A 298 3.16 -11.08 -7.03
N ILE A 299 2.16 -10.74 -6.20
CA ILE A 299 2.33 -9.78 -5.10
C ILE A 299 3.36 -10.29 -4.10
N GLY A 300 3.20 -11.52 -3.60
CA GLY A 300 4.03 -12.07 -2.52
C GLY A 300 5.43 -12.52 -2.96
N LEU A 301 5.83 -12.29 -4.21
CA LEU A 301 7.11 -12.75 -4.74
C LEU A 301 8.31 -12.10 -4.03
N ASP A 302 8.19 -10.83 -3.62
CA ASP A 302 9.27 -10.13 -2.91
C ASP A 302 9.50 -10.67 -1.50
N GLU A 303 8.43 -10.94 -0.75
CA GLU A 303 8.49 -11.60 0.56
C GLU A 303 9.05 -13.01 0.45
N LEU A 304 8.63 -13.77 -0.58
CA LEU A 304 9.11 -15.13 -0.84
C LEU A 304 10.61 -15.14 -1.14
N VAL A 305 11.08 -14.25 -2.03
CA VAL A 305 12.49 -14.14 -2.41
C VAL A 305 13.32 -13.65 -1.21
N TYR A 306 12.83 -12.68 -0.45
CA TYR A 306 13.47 -12.24 0.80
C TYR A 306 13.57 -13.39 1.81
N GLY A 307 12.49 -14.15 1.98
CA GLY A 307 12.40 -15.32 2.83
C GLY A 307 13.37 -16.45 2.44
N ALA A 308 13.60 -16.66 1.15
CA ALA A 308 14.49 -17.72 0.67
C ALA A 308 15.98 -17.33 0.75
N PHE A 309 16.34 -16.13 0.31
CA PHE A 309 17.74 -15.78 0.03
C PHE A 309 18.42 -14.96 1.12
N VAL A 310 17.67 -14.32 2.03
CA VAL A 310 18.28 -13.47 3.05
C VAL A 310 18.71 -14.29 4.26
N SER A 311 19.95 -14.07 4.73
CA SER A 311 20.50 -14.77 5.89
C SER A 311 19.66 -14.57 7.15
N VAL A 312 19.57 -15.61 7.99
CA VAL A 312 18.80 -15.58 9.26
C VAL A 312 19.26 -14.42 10.16
N ARG A 313 20.58 -14.19 10.24
CA ARG A 313 21.14 -13.08 11.04
C ARG A 313 20.67 -11.72 10.55
N PHE A 314 20.65 -11.51 9.22
CA PHE A 314 20.17 -10.24 8.69
C PHE A 314 18.66 -10.06 8.93
N LYS A 315 17.86 -11.13 8.81
CA LYS A 315 16.43 -11.09 9.15
C LYS A 315 16.18 -10.72 10.61
N GLN A 316 16.98 -11.24 11.54
CA GLN A 316 16.91 -10.86 12.95
C GLN A 316 17.25 -9.38 13.15
N VAL A 317 18.30 -8.88 12.50
CA VAL A 317 18.64 -7.45 12.55
C VAL A 317 17.51 -6.61 11.97
N ALA A 318 16.95 -6.99 10.82
CA ALA A 318 15.83 -6.28 10.21
C ALA A 318 14.59 -6.27 11.11
N GLY A 319 14.19 -7.42 11.67
CA GLY A 319 13.04 -7.51 12.58
C GLY A 319 13.23 -6.75 13.90
N SER A 320 14.47 -6.52 14.33
CA SER A 320 14.76 -5.72 15.54
C SER A 320 14.80 -4.21 15.28
N MET A 321 15.00 -3.81 14.02
CA MET A 321 15.11 -2.41 13.64
C MET A 321 13.73 -1.76 13.55
N LYS A 322 13.64 -0.49 13.96
CA LYS A 322 12.43 0.32 13.83
C LYS A 322 12.72 1.69 13.22
N TYR A 323 11.78 2.24 12.46
CA TYR A 323 11.80 3.66 12.11
C TYR A 323 11.25 4.46 13.29
N SER A 324 11.98 5.49 13.71
CA SER A 324 11.52 6.41 14.76
C SER A 324 11.12 7.73 14.10
N LEU A 325 9.84 7.90 13.79
CA LEU A 325 9.31 9.15 13.27
C LEU A 325 8.75 10.01 14.40
N GLN A 326 9.17 11.28 14.43
CA GLN A 326 8.52 12.28 15.26
C GLN A 326 7.31 12.78 14.48
N THR A 327 6.12 12.36 14.90
CA THR A 327 4.87 12.84 14.31
C THR A 327 4.14 13.73 15.31
N PRO A 328 3.45 14.80 14.85
CA PRO A 328 2.54 15.53 15.72
C PRO A 328 1.51 14.55 16.29
N HIS A 329 1.15 14.71 17.56
CA HIS A 329 0.24 13.81 18.24
C HIS A 329 -1.08 13.67 17.45
N ALA A 330 -1.24 12.56 16.74
CA ALA A 330 -2.46 12.26 16.01
C ALA A 330 -3.53 11.90 17.04
N SER A 331 -4.73 12.45 16.88
CA SER A 331 -5.83 12.08 17.78
C SER A 331 -6.03 10.56 17.77
N PRO A 332 -6.35 9.93 18.92
CA PRO A 332 -6.58 8.48 18.99
C PRO A 332 -7.60 7.99 17.96
N ASN A 333 -8.60 8.82 17.66
CA ASN A 333 -9.63 8.55 16.67
C ASN A 333 -9.08 8.45 15.24
N TRP A 334 -8.05 9.23 14.90
CA TRP A 334 -7.42 9.18 13.58
C TRP A 334 -6.73 7.84 13.32
N LYS A 335 -5.99 7.32 14.32
CA LYS A 335 -5.28 6.05 14.21
C LYS A 335 -6.26 4.89 14.02
N THR A 336 -7.37 4.87 14.75
CA THR A 336 -8.33 3.75 14.73
C THR A 336 -9.32 3.83 13.57
N TRP A 337 -9.91 5.01 13.33
CA TRP A 337 -11.01 5.18 12.37
C TRP A 337 -10.56 5.87 11.11
N GLY A 338 -9.76 6.93 11.21
CA GLY A 338 -9.32 7.72 10.06
C GLY A 338 -8.62 6.88 8.99
N SER A 339 -7.66 6.04 9.40
CA SER A 339 -6.95 5.16 8.46
C SER A 339 -7.87 4.15 7.77
N ASN A 340 -8.79 3.52 8.52
CA ASN A 340 -9.72 2.54 7.97
C ASN A 340 -10.76 3.18 7.04
N SER A 341 -11.26 4.38 7.39
CA SER A 341 -12.16 5.14 6.53
C SER A 341 -11.50 5.52 5.21
N ILE A 342 -10.25 5.95 5.23
CA ILE A 342 -9.51 6.26 3.99
C ILE A 342 -9.37 5.00 3.10
N LYS A 343 -8.97 3.86 3.69
CA LYS A 343 -8.87 2.59 2.96
C LYS A 343 -10.21 2.17 2.35
N LEU A 344 -11.30 2.30 3.12
CA LEU A 344 -12.65 1.99 2.65
C LEU A 344 -13.07 2.93 1.50
N THR A 345 -12.81 4.23 1.60
CA THR A 345 -13.07 5.19 0.52
C THR A 345 -12.31 4.83 -0.74
N PHE A 346 -11.03 4.46 -0.64
CA PHE A 346 -10.25 3.99 -1.79
C PHE A 346 -10.80 2.69 -2.39
N LEU A 347 -11.23 1.74 -1.56
CA LEU A 347 -11.84 0.49 -2.03
C LEU A 347 -13.16 0.74 -2.77
N VAL A 348 -14.05 1.57 -2.21
CA VAL A 348 -15.32 1.95 -2.86
C VAL A 348 -15.04 2.70 -4.16
N GLY A 349 -14.13 3.67 -4.15
CA GLY A 349 -13.70 4.39 -5.35
C GLY A 349 -13.14 3.46 -6.42
N TYR A 350 -12.30 2.49 -6.03
CA TYR A 350 -11.77 1.45 -6.93
C TYR A 350 -12.88 0.59 -7.54
N LEU A 351 -13.86 0.15 -6.75
CA LEU A 351 -14.98 -0.67 -7.27
C LEU A 351 -15.89 0.12 -8.20
N LEU A 352 -16.18 1.38 -7.89
CA LEU A 352 -16.95 2.27 -8.78
C LEU A 352 -16.19 2.53 -10.07
N PHE A 353 -14.88 2.78 -9.98
CA PHE A 353 -14.02 2.95 -11.15
C PHE A 353 -13.99 1.69 -12.02
N ALA A 354 -13.84 0.50 -11.41
CA ALA A 354 -13.88 -0.77 -12.14
C ALA A 354 -15.25 -1.01 -12.79
N ALA A 355 -16.35 -0.76 -12.07
CA ALA A 355 -17.71 -0.88 -12.60
C ALA A 355 -17.95 0.05 -13.80
N TYR A 356 -17.44 1.28 -13.72
CA TYR A 356 -17.53 2.26 -14.79
C TYR A 356 -16.69 1.83 -16.00
N MET A 357 -15.41 1.52 -15.80
CA MET A 357 -14.47 1.12 -16.85
C MET A 357 -14.91 -0.16 -17.58
N PHE A 358 -15.58 -1.07 -16.87
CA PHE A 358 -15.97 -2.38 -17.40
C PHE A 358 -17.47 -2.51 -17.65
N ARG A 359 -18.16 -1.38 -17.84
CA ARG A 359 -19.61 -1.32 -18.07
C ARG A 359 -20.07 -2.21 -19.23
N SER A 360 -19.39 -2.16 -20.39
CA SER A 360 -19.77 -2.95 -21.59
C SER A 360 -19.68 -4.46 -21.34
N LEU A 361 -18.65 -4.92 -20.63
CA LEU A 361 -18.54 -6.34 -20.28
C LEU A 361 -19.62 -6.77 -19.30
N HIS A 362 -19.93 -5.95 -18.29
CA HIS A 362 -21.03 -6.27 -17.38
C HIS A 362 -22.40 -6.25 -18.07
N GLY A 363 -22.60 -5.32 -19.01
CA GLY A 363 -23.78 -5.24 -19.89
C GLY A 363 -23.96 -6.50 -20.73
N LEU A 364 -22.93 -6.88 -21.50
CA LEU A 364 -22.94 -8.13 -22.27
C LEU A 364 -23.29 -9.35 -21.41
N ARG A 365 -22.68 -9.50 -20.23
CA ARG A 365 -22.98 -10.63 -19.33
C ARG A 365 -24.41 -10.62 -18.79
N HIS A 366 -24.98 -9.44 -18.61
CA HIS A 366 -26.37 -9.32 -18.18
C HIS A 366 -27.31 -9.77 -19.32
N GLU A 367 -27.09 -9.25 -20.53
CA GLU A 367 -27.89 -9.60 -21.70
C GLU A 367 -27.72 -11.08 -22.10
N CYS A 368 -26.51 -11.64 -22.04
CA CYS A 368 -26.28 -13.08 -22.24
C CYS A 368 -27.11 -13.94 -21.29
N ARG A 369 -27.22 -13.55 -20.01
CA ARG A 369 -28.03 -14.29 -19.03
C ARG A 369 -29.51 -14.19 -19.33
N ARG A 370 -29.99 -12.99 -19.68
CA ARG A 370 -31.38 -12.78 -20.11
C ARG A 370 -31.71 -13.60 -21.36
N TYR A 371 -30.79 -13.63 -22.32
CA TYR A 371 -30.89 -14.43 -23.53
C TYR A 371 -30.98 -15.93 -23.23
N LEU A 372 -30.06 -16.48 -22.44
CA LEU A 372 -30.07 -17.91 -22.10
C LEU A 372 -31.27 -18.32 -21.25
N THR A 373 -31.87 -17.40 -20.48
CA THR A 373 -33.15 -17.67 -19.78
C THR A 373 -34.32 -17.76 -20.75
N GLN A 374 -34.30 -17.04 -21.86
CA GLN A 374 -35.35 -17.02 -22.87
C GLN A 374 -35.23 -18.17 -23.89
N PHE A 375 -33.99 -18.56 -24.22
CA PHE A 375 -33.67 -19.62 -25.18
C PHE A 375 -32.91 -20.78 -24.50
N PRO A 376 -33.54 -21.53 -23.58
CA PRO A 376 -32.84 -22.55 -22.78
C PRO A 376 -32.29 -23.72 -23.61
N ASN A 377 -32.88 -23.99 -24.79
CA ASN A 377 -32.41 -25.05 -25.68
C ASN A 377 -30.99 -24.76 -26.21
N GLU A 378 -30.64 -23.49 -26.40
CA GLU A 378 -29.31 -23.09 -26.84
C GLU A 378 -28.26 -23.15 -25.72
N SER A 379 -28.69 -23.10 -24.46
CA SER A 379 -27.82 -23.33 -23.31
C SER A 379 -27.40 -24.80 -23.20
N ARG A 380 -28.35 -25.73 -23.37
CA ARG A 380 -28.13 -27.18 -23.16
C ARG A 380 -27.24 -27.83 -24.21
N ALA A 381 -27.28 -27.35 -25.45
CA ALA A 381 -26.45 -27.86 -26.54
C ALA A 381 -24.95 -27.83 -26.19
N HIS A 382 -24.52 -26.83 -25.39
CA HIS A 382 -23.14 -26.67 -24.98
C HIS A 382 -22.79 -27.50 -23.72
N THR A 383 -23.69 -27.62 -22.75
CA THR A 383 -23.44 -28.36 -21.50
C THR A 383 -23.34 -29.87 -21.73
N ALA A 384 -24.15 -30.42 -22.64
CA ALA A 384 -24.07 -31.83 -23.01
C ALA A 384 -22.74 -32.16 -23.70
N HIS A 385 -22.25 -31.30 -24.59
CA HIS A 385 -20.96 -31.50 -25.25
C HIS A 385 -19.77 -31.46 -24.26
N TRP A 386 -19.82 -30.59 -23.25
CA TRP A 386 -18.74 -30.47 -22.25
C TRP A 386 -18.74 -31.58 -21.19
N LEU A 387 -19.92 -32.03 -20.74
CA LEU A 387 -20.01 -33.11 -19.75
C LEU A 387 -19.67 -34.47 -20.34
N PHE A 388 -19.90 -34.66 -21.64
CA PHE A 388 -19.72 -35.97 -22.29
C PHE A 388 -18.52 -36.06 -23.23
N GLY A 389 -17.80 -34.97 -23.51
CA GLY A 389 -16.41 -34.99 -23.99
C GLY A 389 -16.13 -35.84 -25.25
N GLY A 390 -17.15 -36.12 -26.04
CA GLY A 390 -17.15 -37.02 -27.18
C GLY A 390 -18.57 -37.18 -27.68
N ASP A 391 -18.74 -37.52 -28.96
CA ASP A 391 -20.05 -37.78 -29.55
C ASP A 391 -20.82 -38.75 -28.65
N ILE A 392 -21.88 -38.27 -28.00
CA ILE A 392 -22.81 -39.15 -27.29
C ILE A 392 -23.44 -39.99 -28.39
N PRO A 393 -23.15 -41.30 -28.45
CA PRO A 393 -23.69 -42.09 -29.53
C PRO A 393 -25.22 -42.10 -29.40
N SER A 394 -25.90 -41.95 -30.53
CA SER A 394 -27.32 -41.62 -30.65
C SER A 394 -28.28 -42.59 -29.94
N TRP A 395 -27.79 -43.71 -29.43
CA TRP A 395 -28.55 -44.72 -28.68
C TRP A 395 -28.74 -44.39 -27.19
N VAL A 396 -28.15 -43.30 -26.66
CA VAL A 396 -28.34 -42.87 -25.26
C VAL A 396 -29.54 -41.92 -25.09
N ILE A 397 -30.20 -41.51 -26.18
CA ILE A 397 -31.33 -40.55 -26.18
C ILE A 397 -32.71 -41.24 -26.37
N THR A 398 -32.74 -42.56 -26.50
CA THR A 398 -33.98 -43.37 -26.43
C THR A 398 -34.10 -44.04 -25.08
#